data_AF-A0A7S3A7U4-F1
#
_entry.id   AF-A0A7S3A7U4-F1
#
_cell.length_a   1.000
_cell.length_b   1.000
_cell.length_c   1.000
_cell.angle_alpha   90.00
_cell.angle_beta   90.00
_cell.angle_gamma   90.00
#
_symmetry.space_group_name_H-M   'P 1'
#
loop_
_entity.id
_entity.type
_entity.pdbx_description
1 polymer ?
#
loop_
_entity_poly.entity_id
_entity_poly.type
_entity_poly.pdbx_seq_one_letter_code
_entity_poly.pdbx_strand_id
1 'polypeptide(L)'
;MSPRARACFIQFKVCRLFKSVKPIESLTFRSPFFSATDKTEEDFEKIKDELKALNLATSFNLGKADIYPSTSGKANAASSVLGVLGLTPEDSISMFDDDNDVELGALTGRAFLPGVTHPSVTAALKKNPGWEVMPIEGFLGTEEALERILKAVKSTSPQPAEKVLTAV
;
A
#
# COMPACT_ATOMS: atom_id res chain seq x y z
N MET A 1 -12.73 -17.65 22.61
CA MET A 1 -12.30 -17.71 21.19
C MET A 1 -11.08 -16.83 21.04
N SER A 2 -9.92 -17.38 20.71
CA SER A 2 -8.66 -16.64 20.56
C SER A 2 -8.49 -16.21 19.10
N PRO A 3 -8.17 -14.92 18.81
CA PRO A 3 -7.88 -14.48 17.46
C PRO A 3 -6.50 -14.98 17.06
N ARG A 4 -6.46 -15.83 16.03
CA ARG A 4 -5.20 -16.23 15.38
C ARG A 4 -4.71 -15.04 14.56
N ALA A 5 -3.71 -14.30 15.05
CA ALA A 5 -3.02 -13.28 14.27
C ALA A 5 -2.43 -13.93 13.02
N ARG A 6 -3.00 -13.61 11.85
CA ARG A 6 -2.50 -14.00 10.53
C ARG A 6 -2.03 -12.72 9.87
N ALA A 7 -0.73 -12.43 9.97
CA ALA A 7 -0.16 -11.30 9.26
C ALA A 7 -0.27 -11.53 7.76
N CYS A 8 -1.01 -10.66 7.06
CA CYS A 8 -1.08 -10.65 5.60
C CYS A 8 -0.13 -9.58 5.05
N PHE A 9 0.88 -10.01 4.29
CA PHE A 9 1.81 -9.14 3.60
C PHE A 9 1.24 -8.80 2.22
N ILE A 10 0.84 -7.54 2.01
CA ILE A 10 0.29 -7.06 0.74
C ILE A 10 1.32 -6.13 0.10
N GLN A 11 2.07 -6.65 -0.87
CA GLN A 11 2.96 -5.85 -1.72
C GLN A 11 2.33 -5.72 -3.12
N PHE A 12 1.86 -4.52 -3.48
CA PHE A 12 1.40 -4.22 -4.83
C PHE A 12 2.55 -3.73 -5.69
N LYS A 13 3.34 -4.65 -6.24
CA LYS A 13 4.08 -4.36 -7.48
C LYS A 13 3.16 -4.76 -8.62
N VAL A 14 2.61 -3.79 -9.36
CA VAL A 14 1.77 -4.05 -10.54
C VAL A 14 2.65 -4.63 -11.65
N CYS A 15 3.00 -5.91 -11.50
CA CYS A 15 3.59 -6.76 -12.51
C CYS A 15 2.94 -8.15 -12.38
N ARG A 16 1.78 -8.27 -13.02
CA ARG A 16 1.33 -9.48 -13.72
C ARG A 16 1.44 -10.80 -12.95
N LEU A 17 0.75 -10.96 -11.81
CA LEU A 17 0.62 -12.28 -11.17
C LEU A 17 -0.65 -12.44 -10.31
N PHE A 18 -1.82 -12.46 -10.96
CA PHE A 18 -3.01 -13.12 -10.41
C PHE A 18 -3.71 -13.89 -11.53
N LYS A 19 -3.45 -15.21 -11.62
CA LYS A 19 -4.09 -16.11 -12.60
C LYS A 19 -5.47 -16.63 -12.17
N SER A 20 -6.00 -16.24 -10.99
CA SER A 20 -7.24 -16.83 -10.48
C SER A 20 -8.23 -15.87 -9.83
N VAL A 21 -8.08 -14.56 -10.02
CA VAL A 21 -9.11 -13.57 -9.64
C VAL A 21 -9.80 -13.14 -10.93
N LYS A 22 -11.14 -13.20 -10.98
CA LYS A 22 -11.91 -12.73 -12.14
C LYS A 22 -11.42 -11.32 -12.53
N PRO A 23 -11.18 -11.04 -13.82
CA PRO A 23 -10.66 -9.75 -14.22
C PRO A 23 -11.69 -8.68 -13.85
N ILE A 24 -11.31 -7.80 -12.92
CA ILE A 24 -11.98 -6.52 -12.76
C ILE A 24 -11.59 -5.73 -14.00
N GLU A 25 -12.53 -5.55 -14.93
CA GLU A 25 -12.37 -4.66 -16.08
C GLU A 25 -12.19 -3.23 -15.56
N SER A 26 -10.95 -2.88 -15.22
CA SER A 26 -10.55 -1.52 -14.89
C SER A 26 -9.93 -0.91 -16.13
N LEU A 27 -10.67 -0.02 -16.79
CA LEU A 27 -10.11 0.87 -17.79
C LEU A 27 -9.26 1.91 -17.03
N THR A 28 -7.95 1.67 -16.95
CA THR A 28 -6.99 2.68 -16.50
C THR A 28 -6.51 3.44 -17.73
N PHE A 29 -6.71 4.75 -17.76
CA PHE A 29 -6.13 5.60 -18.79
C PHE A 29 -4.90 6.31 -18.22
N ARG A 30 -3.73 6.04 -18.81
CA ARG A 30 -2.47 6.70 -18.46
C ARG A 30 -2.20 7.82 -19.45
N SER A 31 -2.26 9.06 -19.01
CA SER A 31 -1.96 10.22 -19.86
C SER A 31 -0.54 10.71 -19.58
N PRO A 32 0.35 10.78 -20.60
CA PRO A 32 1.61 11.48 -20.43
C PRO A 32 1.33 12.97 -20.35
N PHE A 33 1.55 13.58 -19.18
CA PHE A 33 1.41 15.04 -19.03
C PHE A 33 2.63 15.76 -19.59
N PHE A 34 3.83 15.23 -19.38
CA PHE A 34 5.08 15.89 -19.77
C PHE A 34 5.53 15.70 -21.24
N SER A 35 4.79 14.97 -22.08
CA SER A 35 5.11 14.87 -23.52
C SER A 35 4.26 15.78 -24.41
N ALA A 36 3.24 16.44 -23.85
CA ALA A 36 2.45 17.44 -24.54
C ALA A 36 2.89 18.81 -24.02
N THR A 37 3.42 19.66 -24.90
CA THR A 37 4.09 20.93 -24.56
C THR A 37 3.23 21.97 -23.84
N ASP A 38 1.92 21.72 -23.68
CA ASP A 38 0.93 22.74 -23.31
C ASP A 38 0.12 22.38 -22.07
N LYS A 39 0.40 21.25 -21.39
CA LYS A 39 -0.37 20.80 -20.21
C LYS A 39 0.52 20.72 -18.98
N THR A 40 0.15 21.47 -17.94
CA THR A 40 0.90 21.55 -16.68
C THR A 40 0.24 20.76 -15.55
N GLU A 41 0.96 20.56 -14.44
CA GLU A 41 0.41 20.00 -13.20
C GLU A 41 -0.73 20.88 -12.64
N GLU A 42 -0.65 22.21 -12.83
CA GLU A 42 -1.70 23.14 -12.44
C GLU A 42 -3.01 22.90 -13.22
N ASP A 43 -2.91 22.52 -14.50
CA ASP A 43 -4.09 22.17 -15.30
C ASP A 43 -4.71 20.86 -14.86
N PHE A 44 -3.88 19.94 -14.35
CA PHE A 44 -4.36 18.70 -13.77
C PHE A 44 -5.12 18.94 -12.45
N GLU A 45 -4.63 19.81 -11.59
CA GLU A 45 -5.33 20.15 -10.34
C GLU A 45 -6.67 20.83 -10.60
N LYS A 46 -6.82 21.63 -11.67
CA LYS A 46 -8.10 22.24 -12.06
C LYS A 46 -9.17 21.20 -12.43
N ILE A 47 -8.80 20.15 -13.15
CA ILE A 47 -9.76 19.11 -13.58
C ILE A 47 -10.03 18.06 -12.50
N LYS A 48 -9.23 18.03 -11.43
CA LYS A 48 -9.31 17.00 -10.39
C LYS A 48 -10.67 16.96 -9.69
N ASP A 49 -11.27 18.12 -9.44
CA ASP A 49 -12.60 18.19 -8.82
C ASP A 49 -13.71 17.79 -9.79
N GLU A 50 -13.57 18.07 -11.08
CA GLU A 50 -14.47 17.58 -12.12
C GLU A 50 -14.39 16.05 -12.24
N LEU A 51 -13.19 15.48 -12.18
CA LEU A 51 -12.98 14.03 -12.20
C LEU A 51 -13.62 13.35 -10.98
N LYS A 52 -13.50 13.94 -9.79
CA LYS A 52 -14.19 13.44 -8.58
C LYS A 52 -15.70 13.43 -8.76
N ALA A 53 -16.28 14.46 -9.35
CA ALA A 53 -17.73 14.53 -9.62
C ALA A 53 -18.21 13.41 -10.56
N LEU A 54 -17.31 12.87 -11.41
CA LEU A 54 -17.55 11.74 -12.29
C LEU A 54 -17.25 10.37 -11.65
N ASN A 55 -17.03 10.30 -10.34
CA ASN A 55 -16.57 9.10 -9.63
C ASN A 55 -15.25 8.54 -10.18
N LEU A 56 -14.34 9.42 -10.60
CA LEU A 56 -12.98 9.06 -10.99
C LEU A 56 -12.00 9.50 -9.90
N ALA A 57 -11.02 8.64 -9.65
CA ALA A 57 -9.86 8.90 -8.83
C ALA A 57 -8.61 9.04 -9.71
N THR A 58 -7.57 9.62 -9.13
CA THR A 58 -6.34 9.89 -9.86
C THR A 58 -5.10 9.75 -9.01
N SER A 59 -4.00 9.30 -9.62
CA SER A 59 -2.66 9.30 -9.03
C SER A 59 -1.66 9.94 -9.98
N PHE A 60 -0.62 10.59 -9.46
CA PHE A 60 0.38 11.27 -10.28
C PHE A 60 1.76 10.65 -10.06
N ASN A 61 2.32 9.99 -11.06
CA ASN A 61 3.59 9.29 -10.94
C ASN A 61 4.54 9.66 -12.07
N LEU A 62 5.72 10.18 -11.74
CA LEU A 62 6.80 10.49 -12.69
C LEU A 62 6.33 11.32 -13.90
N GLY A 63 5.50 12.34 -13.64
CA GLY A 63 4.96 13.21 -14.69
C GLY A 63 3.84 12.58 -15.52
N LYS A 64 3.17 11.57 -14.99
CA LYS A 64 2.02 10.94 -15.64
C LYS A 64 0.87 10.91 -14.65
N ALA A 65 -0.30 11.34 -15.10
CA ALA A 65 -1.52 11.12 -14.34
C ALA A 65 -2.17 9.82 -14.81
N ASP A 66 -2.49 8.97 -13.85
CA ASP A 66 -3.38 7.84 -14.03
C ASP A 66 -4.77 8.26 -13.58
N ILE A 67 -5.78 8.03 -14.43
CA ILE A 67 -7.20 8.28 -14.13
C ILE A 67 -7.90 6.93 -14.16
N TYR A 68 -8.63 6.63 -13.09
CA TYR A 68 -9.29 5.33 -12.88
C TYR A 68 -10.59 5.50 -12.09
N PRO A 69 -11.50 4.51 -12.07
CA PRO A 69 -12.71 4.57 -11.25
C PRO A 69 -12.37 4.77 -9.76
N SER A 70 -13.17 5.55 -9.03
CA SER A 70 -12.94 5.81 -7.59
C SER A 70 -12.96 4.55 -6.71
N THR A 71 -13.52 3.46 -7.22
CA THR A 71 -13.54 2.14 -6.59
C THR A 71 -12.28 1.31 -6.84
N SER A 72 -11.37 1.78 -7.70
CA SER A 72 -10.08 1.15 -8.00
C SER A 72 -8.96 1.73 -7.12
N GLY A 73 -7.71 1.30 -7.33
CA GLY A 73 -6.54 1.76 -6.59
C GLY A 73 -6.05 0.77 -5.52
N LYS A 74 -4.82 0.99 -5.04
CA LYS A 74 -4.11 0.05 -4.18
C LYS A 74 -4.79 -0.14 -2.81
N ALA A 75 -5.29 0.94 -2.22
CA ALA A 75 -6.02 0.87 -0.95
C ALA A 75 -7.34 0.08 -1.09
N ASN A 76 -8.15 0.36 -2.11
CA ASN A 76 -9.38 -0.39 -2.38
C ASN A 76 -9.11 -1.87 -2.67
N ALA A 77 -8.05 -2.17 -3.42
CA ALA A 77 -7.63 -3.54 -3.67
C ALA A 77 -7.19 -4.26 -2.39
N ALA A 78 -6.41 -3.60 -1.52
CA ALA A 78 -6.03 -4.13 -0.22
C ALA A 78 -7.26 -4.38 0.68
N SER A 79 -8.18 -3.41 0.76
CA SER A 79 -9.42 -3.55 1.54
C SER A 79 -10.25 -4.76 1.10
N SER A 80 -10.37 -4.97 -0.22
CA SER A 80 -11.04 -6.14 -0.79
C SER A 80 -10.34 -7.45 -0.41
N VAL A 81 -9.01 -7.50 -0.47
CA VAL A 81 -8.22 -8.68 -0.05
C VAL A 81 -8.42 -8.98 1.43
N LEU A 82 -8.35 -7.96 2.30
CA LEU A 82 -8.59 -8.14 3.74
C LEU A 82 -10.00 -8.67 4.02
N GLY A 83 -11.01 -8.11 3.35
CA GLY A 83 -12.40 -8.57 3.47
C GLY A 83 -12.58 -10.04 3.06
N VAL A 84 -11.98 -10.46 1.93
CA VAL A 84 -12.02 -11.86 1.48
C VAL A 84 -11.34 -12.80 2.47
N LEU A 85 -10.28 -12.34 3.14
CA LEU A 85 -9.52 -13.14 4.12
C LEU A 85 -10.10 -13.07 5.53
N GLY A 86 -11.12 -12.25 5.78
CA GLY A 86 -11.67 -12.00 7.11
C GLY A 86 -10.65 -11.35 8.06
N LEU A 87 -9.76 -10.53 7.51
CA LEU A 87 -8.72 -9.81 8.24
C LEU A 87 -9.09 -8.33 8.40
N THR A 88 -8.54 -7.72 9.43
CA THR A 88 -8.69 -6.28 9.69
C THR A 88 -7.47 -5.52 9.18
N PRO A 89 -7.58 -4.19 8.95
CA PRO A 89 -6.44 -3.29 8.81
C PRO A 89 -5.29 -3.59 9.78
N GLU A 90 -5.60 -3.84 11.04
CA GLU A 90 -4.64 -4.09 12.12
C GLU A 90 -3.85 -5.40 11.94
N ASP A 91 -4.40 -6.36 11.18
CA ASP A 91 -3.74 -7.63 10.82
C ASP A 91 -2.79 -7.48 9.61
N SER A 92 -2.67 -6.28 9.05
CA SER A 92 -1.98 -6.03 7.78
C SER A 92 -0.80 -5.08 7.94
N ILE A 93 0.20 -5.30 7.09
CA ILE A 93 1.41 -4.48 7.00
C ILE A 93 1.62 -4.11 5.53
N SER A 94 1.87 -2.84 5.26
CA SER A 94 2.26 -2.35 3.93
C SER A 94 3.74 -1.99 3.89
N MET A 95 4.36 -2.17 2.72
CA MET A 95 5.69 -1.66 2.40
C MET A 95 5.65 -0.88 1.09
N PHE A 96 6.04 0.40 1.10
CA PHE A 96 5.94 1.29 -0.05
C PHE A 96 6.92 2.47 -0.02
N ASP A 97 7.19 3.07 -1.18
CA ASP A 97 8.18 4.15 -1.35
C ASP A 97 7.62 5.44 -1.96
N ASP A 98 6.49 5.37 -2.68
CA ASP A 98 6.00 6.45 -3.54
C ASP A 98 4.64 7.05 -3.10
N ASP A 99 4.25 8.14 -3.74
CA ASP A 99 3.06 8.93 -3.44
C ASP A 99 1.74 8.15 -3.61
N ASN A 100 1.66 7.32 -4.67
CA ASN A 100 0.48 6.55 -5.02
C ASN A 100 0.20 5.38 -4.05
N ASP A 101 1.09 5.15 -3.10
CA ASP A 101 0.95 4.16 -2.02
C ASP A 101 0.53 4.76 -0.68
N VAL A 102 0.49 6.09 -0.55
CA VAL A 102 0.17 6.75 0.73
C VAL A 102 -1.18 6.31 1.29
N GLU A 103 -2.19 6.13 0.44
CA GLU A 103 -3.51 5.63 0.86
C GLU A 103 -3.45 4.16 1.31
N LEU A 104 -2.59 3.34 0.68
CA LEU A 104 -2.36 1.96 1.11
C LEU A 104 -1.70 1.94 2.50
N GLY A 105 -0.71 2.81 2.73
CA GLY A 105 -0.06 2.97 4.02
C GLY A 105 -1.00 3.42 5.14
N ALA A 106 -1.97 4.27 4.80
CA ALA A 106 -2.95 4.77 5.76
C ALA A 106 -4.05 3.75 6.07
N LEU A 107 -4.29 2.82 5.15
CA LEU A 107 -5.25 1.73 5.36
C LEU A 107 -4.71 0.65 6.28
N THR A 108 -3.41 0.34 6.27
CA THR A 108 -2.86 -0.77 7.04
C THR A 108 -2.54 -0.38 8.48
N GLY A 109 -2.49 -1.36 9.39
CA GLY A 109 -2.17 -1.12 10.80
C GLY A 109 -0.71 -0.68 11.02
N ARG A 110 0.19 -1.06 10.10
CA ARG A 110 1.60 -0.65 10.11
C ARG A 110 2.13 -0.47 8.70
N ALA A 111 3.03 0.50 8.54
CA ALA A 111 3.71 0.72 7.28
C ALA A 111 5.22 0.86 7.45
N PHE A 112 5.94 0.35 6.45
CA PHE A 112 7.40 0.44 6.34
C PHE A 112 7.76 1.07 4.99
N LEU A 113 8.68 2.03 5.01
CA LEU A 113 9.12 2.75 3.83
C LEU A 113 10.61 2.47 3.61
N PRO A 114 11.00 1.74 2.57
CA PRO A 114 12.41 1.47 2.27
C PRO A 114 13.16 2.70 1.73
N GLY A 115 12.47 3.83 1.60
CA GLY A 115 12.98 5.12 1.17
C GLY A 115 11.83 6.11 1.02
N VAL A 116 12.13 7.39 0.83
CA VAL A 116 11.13 8.44 0.59
C VAL A 116 11.44 9.09 -0.75
N THR A 117 10.67 8.74 -1.78
CA THR A 117 10.95 9.20 -3.16
C THR A 117 10.25 10.50 -3.52
N HIS A 118 9.26 10.95 -2.73
CA HIS A 118 8.42 12.10 -3.06
C HIS A 118 8.08 13.00 -1.85
N PRO A 119 8.03 14.35 -1.99
CA PRO A 119 7.68 15.27 -0.90
C PRO A 119 6.30 15.01 -0.26
N SER A 120 5.34 14.50 -1.03
CA SER A 120 4.01 14.12 -0.51
C SER A 120 4.10 12.98 0.52
N VAL A 121 5.04 12.04 0.33
CA VAL A 121 5.31 10.95 1.28
C VAL A 121 5.91 11.51 2.56
N THR A 122 6.82 12.49 2.47
CA THR A 122 7.32 13.22 3.67
C THR A 122 6.19 13.93 4.42
N ALA A 123 5.24 14.55 3.71
CA ALA A 123 4.09 15.18 4.33
C ALA A 123 3.15 14.14 4.98
N ALA A 124 2.99 12.97 4.36
CA ALA A 124 2.21 11.86 4.90
C ALA A 124 2.85 11.26 6.16
N LEU A 125 4.18 11.13 6.21
CA LEU A 125 4.92 10.67 7.39
C LEU A 125 4.66 11.55 8.62
N LYS A 126 4.58 12.88 8.45
CA LYS A 126 4.24 13.80 9.54
C LYS A 126 2.85 13.55 10.13
N LYS A 127 1.91 13.05 9.32
CA LYS A 127 0.54 12.71 9.75
C LYS A 127 0.45 11.30 10.32
N ASN A 128 1.42 10.45 10.03
CA ASN A 128 1.43 9.04 10.40
C ASN A 128 2.75 8.69 11.11
N PRO A 129 2.95 9.14 12.37
CA PRO A 129 4.22 8.93 13.09
C PRO A 129 4.52 7.46 13.41
N GLY A 130 3.55 6.55 13.24
CA GLY A 130 3.73 5.11 13.39
C GLY A 130 4.34 4.42 12.15
N TRP A 131 4.56 5.15 11.05
CA TRP A 131 5.21 4.63 9.87
C TRP A 131 6.74 4.61 10.04
N GLU A 132 7.37 3.50 9.68
CA GLU A 132 8.81 3.28 9.86
C GLU A 132 9.56 3.53 8.53
N VAL A 133 10.43 4.53 8.49
CA VAL A 133 11.31 4.78 7.34
C VAL A 133 12.66 4.09 7.57
N MET A 134 13.13 3.36 6.57
CA MET A 134 14.43 2.70 6.63
C MET A 134 15.56 3.72 6.45
N PRO A 135 16.66 3.58 7.22
CA PRO A 135 17.80 4.49 7.15
C PRO A 135 18.60 4.34 5.85
N ILE A 136 18.52 3.17 5.20
CA ILE A 136 19.19 2.89 3.94
C ILE A 136 18.14 2.89 2.84
N GLU A 137 18.42 3.55 1.72
CA GLU A 137 17.51 3.59 0.57
C GLU A 137 17.77 2.46 -0.42
N GLY A 138 16.79 2.23 -1.32
CA GLY A 138 16.92 1.31 -2.44
C GLY A 138 16.82 -0.16 -2.04
N PHE A 139 17.60 -1.02 -2.69
CA PHE A 139 17.53 -2.47 -2.48
C PHE A 139 17.82 -2.86 -1.03
N LEU A 140 18.87 -2.29 -0.44
CA LEU A 140 19.23 -2.58 0.95
C LEU A 140 18.18 -2.10 1.95
N GLY A 141 17.54 -0.96 1.68
CA GLY A 141 16.37 -0.50 2.45
C GLY A 141 15.19 -1.45 2.37
N THR A 142 14.97 -2.06 1.21
CA THR A 142 13.91 -3.06 1.03
C THR A 142 14.18 -4.32 1.86
N GLU A 143 15.42 -4.81 1.86
CA GLU A 143 15.83 -5.95 2.69
C GLU A 143 15.67 -5.64 4.18
N GLU A 144 16.12 -4.46 4.64
CA GLU A 144 15.97 -4.05 6.04
C GLU A 144 14.50 -3.95 6.45
N ALA A 145 13.65 -3.35 5.61
CA ALA A 145 12.21 -3.28 5.84
C ALA A 145 11.61 -4.69 5.97
N LEU A 146 11.98 -5.61 5.08
CA LEU A 146 11.50 -6.99 5.11
C LEU A 146 11.92 -7.71 6.40
N GLU A 147 13.17 -7.57 6.83
CA GLU A 147 13.65 -8.16 8.08
C GLU A 147 12.85 -7.66 9.29
N ARG A 148 12.56 -6.36 9.37
CA ARG A 148 11.77 -5.77 10.45
C ARG A 148 10.33 -6.27 10.44
N ILE A 149 9.72 -6.38 9.26
CA ILE A 149 8.37 -6.93 9.09
C ILE A 149 8.33 -8.38 9.59
N LEU A 150 9.28 -9.22 9.16
CA LEU A 150 9.35 -10.61 9.58
C LEU A 150 9.55 -10.75 11.10
N LYS A 151 10.37 -9.87 11.69
CA LYS A 151 10.56 -9.82 13.15
C LYS A 151 9.28 -9.42 13.88
N ALA A 152 8.58 -8.40 13.39
CA ALA A 152 7.31 -7.92 13.95
C ALA A 152 6.24 -9.02 13.97
N VAL A 153 6.12 -9.78 12.88
CA VAL A 153 5.17 -10.89 12.76
C VAL A 153 5.53 -12.03 13.72
N LYS A 154 6.82 -12.39 13.83
CA LYS A 154 7.29 -13.42 14.77
C LYS A 154 7.04 -13.06 16.23
N SER A 155 7.16 -11.78 16.60
CA SER A 155 6.88 -11.34 17.98
C SER A 155 5.40 -11.27 18.33
N THR A 156 4.50 -11.24 17.33
CA THR A 156 3.04 -11.23 17.55
C THR A 156 2.41 -12.63 17.51
N SER A 157 3.12 -13.64 17.02
CA SER A 157 2.63 -15.03 17.11
C SER A 157 2.67 -15.54 18.56
N PRO A 158 1.57 -16.09 19.11
CA PRO A 158 1.62 -16.77 20.39
C PRO A 158 2.63 -17.91 20.29
N GLN A 159 3.55 -17.99 21.25
CA GLN A 159 4.44 -19.15 21.34
C GLN A 159 3.59 -20.42 21.42
N PRO A 160 3.95 -21.50 20.70
CA PRO A 160 3.26 -22.77 20.87
C PRO A 160 3.38 -23.16 22.34
N ALA A 161 2.24 -23.32 23.01
CA ALA A 161 2.20 -23.76 24.39
C ALA A 161 3.08 -25.00 24.53
N GLU A 162 4.17 -24.87 25.27
CA GLU A 162 5.05 -25.97 25.63
C GLU A 162 4.16 -27.02 26.31
N LYS A 163 3.94 -28.15 25.64
CA LYS A 163 3.25 -29.28 26.26
C LYS A 163 4.16 -29.78 27.38
N VAL A 164 3.92 -29.28 28.59
CA VAL A 164 4.44 -29.87 29.81
C VAL A 164 3.84 -31.27 29.91
N LEU A 165 4.57 -32.27 29.43
CA LEU A 165 4.31 -33.67 29.73
C LEU A 165 4.55 -33.82 31.24
N THR A 166 3.48 -33.67 32.02
CA THR A 166 3.45 -34.22 33.38
C THR A 166 3.17 -35.70 33.23
N ALA A 167 4.23 -36.51 33.32
CA ALA A 167 4.09 -37.92 33.57
C ALA A 167 3.57 -38.10 35.00
N VAL A 168 2.41 -38.72 35.14
CA VAL A 168 1.90 -39.32 36.39
C VAL A 168 1.63 -40.79 36.08
#